data_AF-A0A816TSG6-F1
#
_entry.id   AF-A0A816TSG6-F1
#
_cell.length_a   1.000
_cell.length_b   1.000
_cell.length_c   1.000
_cell.angle_alpha   90.00
_cell.angle_beta   90.00
_cell.angle_gamma   90.00
#
_symmetry.space_group_name_H-M   'P 1'
#
loop_
_entity.id
_entity.type
_entity.pdbx_description
1 polymer ?
#
loop_
_entity_poly.entity_id
_entity_poly.type
_entity_poly.pdbx_seq_one_letter_code
_entity_poly.pdbx_strand_id
1 'polypeptide(L)'
;MCSEASKVLLAETWSEDVDPTGWWMSEKLDGVRAYWNGKNFYSRQGNLFHTPDFFKAALPKVPLDGEIWCGRGLFQKCVSIIKKQADKVVPDDYKLLTYLIFDAPSHGGKYEDRVKWLQANIPQDDDKCFATVVGTKKCEGLAQLKQCLADVNKAGGEGIMLRKPGSLYEHKRSTTLLKVKTFYDEEALIIGHKPSKSLVGMVGALQCELPNGKQFDVGSGLTMDQRRKAPKIGAVITFKFQELSNNGHPRFPVFLRVRTDLTWNDVLEAAKTKKPMSVIQKIIPSTKLSKQHSILFSVIPSRDISTGEKIVTSDDEDDDAPTTSSSSAAAAATTTTTKPSDTRKICQYGAKCYRTNADHFKQFQHPPSKTATKTTKTESKAKPVCSFGTKCYRTSSAHLAMYSHAEKGEAEEEILDTRDLIEPDEPASPTAIDAVLAKDKNKGLTFDDDDSNDNQDQEMISRPKKEWIDLENKLTEQSKRLAHLEEMLKTTKRSLSTNDDANDVKRAKTD
;
A
#
# COMPACT_ATOMS: atom_id res chain seq x y z
N MET A 1 -13.35 -24.60 -1.25
CA MET A 1 -12.42 -23.47 -0.99
C MET A 1 -11.00 -24.02 -0.93
N CYS A 2 -10.01 -23.29 -1.46
CA CYS A 2 -8.61 -23.69 -1.36
C CYS A 2 -8.04 -23.26 0.00
N SER A 3 -7.69 -24.22 0.86
CA SER A 3 -7.18 -23.96 2.22
C SER A 3 -5.72 -23.47 2.22
N GLU A 4 -4.95 -23.73 1.16
CA GLU A 4 -3.58 -23.23 1.03
C GLU A 4 -3.56 -21.72 0.76
N ALA A 5 -4.53 -21.22 0.00
CA ALA A 5 -4.65 -19.80 -0.33
C ALA A 5 -4.87 -18.92 0.91
N SER A 6 -5.41 -19.47 2.00
CA SER A 6 -5.57 -18.75 3.28
C SER A 6 -4.33 -18.78 4.17
N LYS A 7 -3.34 -19.62 3.83
CA LYS A 7 -2.08 -19.81 4.57
C LYS A 7 -0.88 -19.17 3.86
N VAL A 8 -1.12 -18.16 3.03
CA VAL A 8 -0.04 -17.42 2.36
C VAL A 8 0.68 -16.48 3.33
N LEU A 9 1.94 -16.17 3.02
CA LEU A 9 2.78 -15.24 3.79
C LEU A 9 2.14 -13.84 3.86
N LEU A 10 2.05 -13.28 5.05
CA LEU A 10 1.50 -11.94 5.28
C LEU A 10 2.58 -10.97 5.76
N ALA A 11 2.56 -9.76 5.19
CA ALA A 11 3.54 -8.73 5.52
C ALA A 11 3.20 -7.99 6.81
N GLU A 12 4.23 -7.70 7.61
CA GLU A 12 4.17 -6.71 8.69
C GLU A 12 4.40 -5.28 8.19
N THR A 13 4.11 -4.29 9.03
CA THR A 13 4.41 -2.88 8.72
C THR A 13 5.86 -2.59 9.07
N TRP A 14 6.61 -1.99 8.13
CA TRP A 14 7.97 -1.53 8.41
C TRP A 14 7.96 -0.29 9.33
N SER A 15 8.92 -0.19 10.24
CA SER A 15 9.19 0.99 11.06
C SER A 15 10.63 1.46 10.87
N GLU A 16 10.90 2.74 11.13
CA GLU A 16 12.24 3.32 10.96
C GLU A 16 13.31 2.70 11.87
N ASP A 17 12.90 1.97 12.91
CA ASP A 17 13.80 1.23 13.81
C ASP A 17 14.43 -0.01 13.15
N VAL A 18 13.88 -0.47 12.02
CA VAL A 18 14.38 -1.62 11.28
C VAL A 18 15.27 -1.14 10.14
N ASP A 19 16.58 -1.39 10.25
CA ASP A 19 17.54 -1.10 9.18
C ASP A 19 17.18 -1.91 7.90
N PRO A 20 16.84 -1.23 6.78
CA PRO A 20 16.49 -1.90 5.54
C PRO A 20 17.71 -2.34 4.74
N THR A 21 18.93 -2.00 5.15
CA THR A 21 20.15 -2.31 4.40
C THR A 21 20.28 -3.80 4.13
N GLY A 22 20.49 -4.14 2.86
CA GLY A 22 20.62 -5.50 2.37
C GLY A 22 19.30 -6.23 2.06
N TRP A 23 18.14 -5.69 2.46
CA TRP A 23 16.83 -6.27 2.13
C TRP A 23 16.51 -6.16 0.64
N TRP A 24 15.69 -7.05 0.12
CA TRP A 24 15.17 -6.96 -1.24
C TRP A 24 13.94 -6.04 -1.27
N MET A 25 13.98 -4.99 -2.08
CA MET A 25 12.89 -4.07 -2.35
C MET A 25 12.17 -4.45 -3.63
N SER A 26 10.84 -4.41 -3.59
CA SER A 26 9.98 -4.43 -4.78
C SER A 26 8.88 -3.39 -4.64
N GLU A 27 8.29 -2.95 -5.75
CA GLU A 27 7.09 -2.11 -5.67
C GLU A 27 5.94 -2.87 -5.00
N LYS A 28 5.17 -2.17 -4.17
CA LYS A 28 3.91 -2.66 -3.65
C LYS A 28 2.81 -2.37 -4.66
N LEU A 29 2.21 -3.45 -5.16
CA LEU A 29 1.17 -3.43 -6.18
C LEU A 29 -0.21 -3.28 -5.55
N ASP A 30 -1.02 -2.35 -6.07
CA ASP A 30 -2.44 -2.16 -5.70
C ASP A 30 -3.33 -2.94 -6.67
N GLY A 31 -3.32 -4.28 -6.54
CA GLY A 31 -4.08 -5.21 -7.37
C GLY A 31 -4.99 -6.12 -6.55
N VAL A 32 -5.22 -7.33 -7.07
CA VAL A 32 -5.92 -8.39 -6.34
C VAL A 32 -4.98 -9.58 -6.17
N ARG A 33 -4.54 -9.81 -4.93
CA ARG A 33 -3.72 -10.98 -4.58
C ARG A 33 -4.40 -12.27 -5.02
N ALA A 34 -3.67 -13.09 -5.77
CA ALA A 34 -4.13 -14.37 -6.28
C ALA A 34 -3.10 -15.46 -6.00
N TYR A 35 -3.57 -16.53 -5.36
CA TYR A 35 -2.83 -17.76 -5.18
C TYR A 35 -3.13 -18.69 -6.36
N TRP A 36 -2.11 -19.03 -7.12
CA TRP A 36 -2.19 -20.05 -8.16
C TRP A 36 -1.81 -21.38 -7.56
N ASN A 37 -2.68 -22.39 -7.63
CA ASN A 37 -2.40 -23.71 -7.05
C ASN A 37 -1.77 -24.71 -8.04
N GLY A 38 -1.32 -24.26 -9.21
CA GLY A 38 -0.92 -25.13 -10.32
C GLY A 38 -2.02 -25.39 -11.35
N LYS A 39 -3.27 -24.98 -11.08
CA LYS A 39 -4.40 -25.17 -12.00
C LYS A 39 -5.37 -23.99 -12.07
N ASN A 40 -5.69 -23.37 -10.93
CA ASN A 40 -6.66 -22.29 -10.82
C ASN A 40 -6.14 -21.19 -9.89
N PHE A 41 -6.72 -20.00 -10.06
CA PHE A 41 -6.48 -18.86 -9.19
C PHE A 41 -7.48 -18.80 -8.05
N TYR A 42 -6.99 -18.48 -6.85
CA TYR A 42 -7.80 -18.33 -5.65
C TYR A 42 -7.51 -17.00 -4.96
N SER A 43 -8.55 -16.40 -4.39
CA SER A 43 -8.39 -15.27 -3.46
C SER A 43 -7.73 -15.72 -2.17
N ARG A 44 -7.27 -14.77 -1.37
CA ARG A 44 -6.77 -15.04 0.00
C ARG A 44 -7.78 -15.77 0.89
N GLN A 45 -9.07 -15.62 0.64
CA GLN A 45 -10.11 -16.34 1.39
C GLN A 45 -10.37 -17.75 0.83
N GLY A 46 -9.65 -18.18 -0.21
CA GLY A 46 -9.84 -19.48 -0.85
C GLY A 46 -11.00 -19.52 -1.84
N ASN A 47 -11.52 -18.35 -2.26
CA ASN A 47 -12.56 -18.24 -3.28
C ASN A 47 -11.94 -18.39 -4.67
N LEU A 48 -12.58 -19.17 -5.54
CA LEU A 48 -12.11 -19.37 -6.92
C LEU A 48 -12.28 -18.09 -7.73
N PHE A 49 -11.26 -17.72 -8.51
CA PHE A 49 -11.38 -16.75 -9.59
C PHE A 49 -11.60 -17.48 -10.91
N HIS A 50 -12.64 -17.08 -11.65
CA HIS A 50 -12.99 -17.68 -12.93
C HIS A 50 -12.20 -17.01 -14.04
N THR A 51 -11.06 -17.59 -14.42
CA THR A 51 -10.19 -17.05 -15.47
C THR A 51 -10.27 -17.89 -16.76
N PRO A 52 -10.22 -17.27 -17.95
CA PRO A 52 -10.09 -17.99 -19.21
C PRO A 52 -8.84 -18.89 -19.25
N ASP A 53 -8.86 -19.92 -20.09
CA ASP A 53 -7.75 -20.88 -20.17
C ASP A 53 -6.47 -20.27 -20.73
N PHE A 54 -6.59 -19.34 -21.69
CA PHE A 54 -5.42 -18.64 -22.24
C PHE A 54 -4.61 -17.90 -21.17
N PHE A 55 -5.28 -17.37 -20.14
CA PHE A 55 -4.64 -16.61 -19.06
C PHE A 55 -3.80 -17.52 -18.14
N LYS A 56 -4.09 -18.83 -18.14
CA LYS A 56 -3.41 -19.85 -17.31
C LYS A 56 -2.40 -20.67 -18.10
N ALA A 57 -2.44 -20.62 -19.44
CA ALA A 57 -1.81 -21.61 -20.32
C ALA A 57 -0.29 -21.73 -20.14
N ALA A 58 0.39 -20.61 -19.88
CA ALA A 58 1.85 -20.57 -19.74
C ALA A 58 2.34 -20.80 -18.30
N LEU A 59 1.44 -20.99 -17.33
CA LEU A 59 1.82 -21.12 -15.92
C LEU A 59 2.26 -22.55 -15.57
N PRO A 60 3.31 -22.71 -14.77
CA PRO A 60 3.74 -24.02 -14.30
C PRO A 60 2.69 -24.63 -13.37
N LYS A 61 2.64 -25.95 -13.30
CA LYS A 61 1.73 -26.71 -12.43
C LYS A 61 2.20 -26.77 -10.98
N VAL A 62 2.69 -25.66 -10.45
CA VAL A 62 3.12 -25.52 -9.05
C VAL A 62 2.47 -24.33 -8.38
N PRO A 63 2.36 -24.32 -7.04
CA PRO A 63 1.92 -23.16 -6.29
C PRO A 63 2.73 -21.88 -6.53
N LEU A 64 2.04 -20.78 -6.84
CA LEU A 64 2.62 -19.45 -6.98
C LEU A 64 1.81 -18.42 -6.18
N ASP A 65 2.51 -17.39 -5.69
CA ASP A 65 1.92 -16.28 -4.94
C ASP A 65 2.24 -14.97 -5.66
N GLY A 66 1.19 -14.21 -5.96
CA GLY A 66 1.29 -13.06 -6.84
C GLY A 66 0.09 -12.13 -6.73
N GLU A 67 0.14 -11.05 -7.50
CA GLU A 67 -0.89 -10.05 -7.60
C GLU A 67 -1.42 -10.01 -9.03
N ILE A 68 -2.74 -10.18 -9.22
CA ILE A 68 -3.37 -9.86 -10.49
C ILE A 68 -3.52 -8.33 -10.54
N TRP A 69 -2.98 -7.72 -11.58
CA TRP A 69 -2.80 -6.28 -11.64
C TRP A 69 -3.12 -5.73 -13.03
N CYS A 70 -3.63 -4.49 -13.06
CA CYS A 70 -4.18 -3.84 -14.27
C CYS A 70 -3.51 -2.48 -14.55
N GLY A 71 -2.46 -2.12 -13.81
CA GLY A 71 -1.86 -0.78 -13.83
C GLY A 71 -2.02 0.01 -12.54
N ARG A 72 -1.17 1.04 -12.36
CA ARG A 72 -1.24 1.96 -11.22
C ARG A 72 -2.57 2.70 -11.23
N GLY A 73 -3.22 2.84 -10.06
CA GLY A 73 -4.52 3.51 -9.95
C GLY A 73 -5.71 2.76 -10.57
N LEU A 74 -5.52 1.57 -11.12
CA LEU A 74 -6.56 0.79 -11.82
C LEU A 74 -7.12 -0.37 -10.98
N PHE A 75 -6.95 -0.33 -9.65
CA PHE A 75 -7.47 -1.33 -8.71
C PHE A 75 -8.96 -1.65 -8.92
N GLN A 76 -9.81 -0.62 -9.06
CA GLN A 76 -11.26 -0.83 -9.26
C GLN A 76 -11.56 -1.56 -10.57
N LYS A 77 -10.84 -1.23 -11.65
CA LYS A 77 -10.96 -1.92 -12.94
C LYS A 77 -10.51 -3.37 -12.80
N CYS A 78 -9.37 -3.62 -12.15
CA CYS A 78 -8.87 -4.97 -11.88
C CYS A 78 -9.90 -5.83 -11.13
N VAL A 79 -10.47 -5.28 -10.04
CA VAL A 79 -11.52 -5.95 -9.25
C VAL A 79 -12.77 -6.24 -10.10
N SER A 80 -13.19 -5.29 -10.94
CA SER A 80 -14.38 -5.43 -11.79
C SER A 80 -14.26 -6.56 -12.83
N ILE A 81 -13.04 -6.94 -13.21
CA ILE A 81 -12.78 -8.03 -14.16
C ILE A 81 -12.66 -9.35 -13.40
N ILE A 82 -11.76 -9.42 -12.41
CA ILE A 82 -11.38 -10.70 -11.78
C ILE A 82 -12.44 -11.29 -10.85
N LYS A 83 -13.36 -10.46 -10.32
CA LYS A 83 -14.46 -10.93 -9.45
C LYS A 83 -15.74 -11.31 -10.19
N LYS A 84 -15.74 -11.29 -11.52
CA LYS A 84 -16.89 -11.74 -12.31
C LYS A 84 -17.16 -13.22 -12.05
N GLN A 85 -18.45 -13.56 -11.99
CA GLN A 85 -18.90 -14.96 -11.93
C GLN A 85 -18.68 -15.62 -13.29
N ALA A 86 -18.63 -16.96 -13.32
CA ALA A 86 -18.25 -17.74 -14.50
C ALA A 86 -19.05 -17.38 -15.77
N ASP A 87 -20.35 -17.13 -15.62
CA ASP A 87 -21.30 -16.75 -16.69
C ASP A 87 -21.07 -15.34 -17.24
N LYS A 88 -20.37 -14.49 -16.49
CA LYS A 88 -20.13 -13.07 -16.82
C LYS A 88 -18.69 -12.79 -17.25
N VAL A 89 -17.85 -13.81 -17.31
CA VAL A 89 -16.45 -13.69 -17.75
C VAL A 89 -16.43 -13.26 -19.22
N VAL A 90 -15.77 -12.13 -19.49
CA VAL A 90 -15.51 -11.65 -20.85
C VAL A 90 -14.03 -11.91 -21.12
N PRO A 91 -13.68 -12.86 -22.02
CA PRO A 91 -12.28 -13.23 -22.26
C PRO A 91 -11.37 -12.05 -22.62
N ASP A 92 -11.86 -11.09 -23.42
CA ASP A 92 -11.06 -9.95 -23.85
C ASP A 92 -10.68 -9.00 -22.70
N ASP A 93 -11.47 -8.89 -21.63
CA ASP A 93 -11.12 -8.07 -20.48
C ASP A 93 -9.82 -8.55 -19.79
N TYR A 94 -9.54 -9.86 -19.87
CA TYR A 94 -8.33 -10.45 -19.27
C TYR A 94 -7.05 -10.06 -20.00
N LYS A 95 -7.15 -9.47 -21.21
CA LYS A 95 -6.00 -8.91 -21.92
C LYS A 95 -5.38 -7.71 -21.18
N LEU A 96 -6.17 -7.05 -20.33
CA LEU A 96 -5.75 -5.91 -19.51
C LEU A 96 -5.09 -6.33 -18.19
N LEU A 97 -5.16 -7.61 -17.84
CA LEU A 97 -4.65 -8.13 -16.58
C LEU A 97 -3.28 -8.77 -16.79
N THR A 98 -2.45 -8.71 -15.76
CA THR A 98 -1.19 -9.46 -15.70
C THR A 98 -1.03 -10.03 -14.30
N TYR A 99 -0.61 -11.29 -14.22
CA TYR A 99 -0.29 -11.95 -12.96
C TYR A 99 1.18 -11.71 -12.59
N LEU A 100 1.39 -10.82 -11.61
CA LEU A 100 2.70 -10.41 -11.14
C LEU A 100 3.12 -11.27 -9.96
N ILE A 101 4.02 -12.22 -10.21
CA ILE A 101 4.43 -13.25 -9.26
C ILE A 101 5.57 -12.71 -8.41
N PHE A 102 5.46 -12.83 -7.08
CA PHE A 102 6.50 -12.38 -6.15
C PHE A 102 7.05 -13.50 -5.26
N ASP A 103 6.44 -14.68 -5.23
CA ASP A 103 6.97 -15.83 -4.47
C ASP A 103 6.47 -17.20 -4.98
N ALA A 104 7.16 -18.27 -4.58
CA ALA A 104 6.86 -19.66 -4.90
C ALA A 104 6.74 -20.50 -3.60
N PRO A 105 5.55 -20.58 -2.98
CA PRO A 105 5.38 -21.13 -1.63
C PRO A 105 5.87 -22.56 -1.43
N SER A 106 5.79 -23.41 -2.46
CA SER A 106 6.15 -24.83 -2.38
C SER A 106 7.61 -25.15 -2.71
N HIS A 107 8.44 -24.16 -3.05
CA HIS A 107 9.83 -24.40 -3.49
C HIS A 107 10.75 -24.87 -2.35
N GLY A 108 10.46 -24.50 -1.09
CA GLY A 108 11.24 -24.90 0.10
C GLY A 108 12.60 -24.20 0.29
N GLY A 109 13.20 -23.66 -0.77
CA GLY A 109 14.46 -22.90 -0.72
C GLY A 109 14.37 -21.49 -0.12
N LYS A 110 15.53 -20.81 -0.03
CA LYS A 110 15.62 -19.40 0.41
C LYS A 110 15.03 -18.46 -0.64
N TYR A 111 14.69 -17.24 -0.25
CA TYR A 111 14.01 -16.29 -1.13
C TYR A 111 14.71 -16.10 -2.48
N GLU A 112 16.03 -15.96 -2.47
CA GLU A 112 16.84 -15.78 -3.68
C GLU A 112 16.75 -17.00 -4.62
N ASP A 113 16.76 -18.21 -4.06
CA ASP A 113 16.60 -19.44 -4.84
C ASP A 113 15.19 -19.51 -5.45
N ARG A 114 14.16 -19.08 -4.71
CA ARG A 114 12.78 -19.05 -5.18
C ARG A 114 12.60 -18.05 -6.32
N VAL A 115 13.15 -16.84 -6.21
CA VAL A 115 13.11 -15.83 -7.27
C VAL A 115 13.87 -16.29 -8.50
N LYS A 116 15.05 -16.89 -8.33
CA LYS A 116 15.83 -17.45 -9.45
C LYS A 116 15.06 -18.58 -10.15
N TRP A 117 14.41 -19.45 -9.39
CA TRP A 117 13.54 -20.49 -9.93
C TRP A 117 12.36 -19.89 -10.71
N LEU A 118 11.71 -18.86 -10.16
CA LEU A 118 10.62 -18.15 -10.83
C LEU A 118 11.07 -17.56 -12.18
N GLN A 119 12.21 -16.86 -12.20
CA GLN A 119 12.76 -16.26 -13.42
C GLN A 119 13.10 -17.31 -14.48
N ALA A 120 13.53 -18.51 -14.07
CA ALA A 120 13.85 -19.60 -14.99
C ALA A 120 12.62 -20.37 -15.51
N ASN A 121 11.50 -20.38 -14.77
CA ASN A 121 10.32 -21.20 -15.08
C ASN A 121 9.10 -20.40 -15.55
N ILE A 122 9.12 -19.08 -15.42
CA ILE A 122 8.08 -18.18 -15.95
C ILE A 122 8.62 -17.50 -17.21
N PRO A 123 8.00 -17.72 -18.39
CA PRO A 123 8.40 -17.05 -19.62
C PRO A 123 8.31 -15.52 -19.45
N GLN A 124 9.44 -14.81 -19.57
CA GLN A 124 9.48 -13.34 -19.48
C GLN A 124 9.22 -12.66 -20.83
N ASP A 125 9.51 -13.35 -21.93
CA ASP A 125 9.45 -12.82 -23.30
C ASP A 125 8.45 -13.54 -24.21
N ASP A 126 7.43 -14.15 -23.63
CA ASP A 126 6.34 -14.78 -24.38
C ASP A 126 5.09 -13.90 -24.37
N ASP A 127 4.69 -13.40 -25.54
CA ASP A 127 3.49 -12.59 -25.74
C ASP A 127 2.20 -13.31 -25.33
N LYS A 128 2.23 -14.65 -25.29
CA LYS A 128 1.11 -15.48 -24.86
C LYS A 128 1.08 -15.70 -23.34
N CYS A 129 2.14 -15.30 -22.63
CA CYS A 129 2.24 -15.42 -21.17
C CYS A 129 1.70 -14.17 -20.47
N PHE A 130 0.58 -14.32 -19.76
CA PHE A 130 -0.04 -13.23 -18.98
C PHE A 130 0.53 -13.13 -17.55
N ALA A 131 1.75 -13.62 -17.35
CA ALA A 131 2.42 -13.62 -16.06
C ALA A 131 3.87 -13.19 -16.18
N THR A 132 4.38 -12.52 -15.16
CA THR A 132 5.79 -12.11 -15.07
C THR A 132 6.21 -12.03 -13.61
N VAL A 133 7.51 -12.11 -13.36
CA VAL A 133 8.06 -12.07 -12.00
C VAL A 133 8.31 -10.62 -11.61
N VAL A 134 7.88 -10.23 -10.41
CA VAL A 134 8.10 -8.88 -9.89
C VAL A 134 9.60 -8.64 -9.72
N GLY A 135 10.09 -7.54 -10.29
CA GLY A 135 11.46 -7.09 -10.11
C GLY A 135 11.81 -6.77 -8.67
N THR A 136 13.05 -7.09 -8.31
CA THR A 136 13.57 -6.82 -6.99
C THR A 136 14.92 -6.13 -7.09
N LYS A 137 15.19 -5.21 -6.16
CA LYS A 137 16.49 -4.55 -6.02
C LYS A 137 16.95 -4.62 -4.57
N LYS A 138 18.23 -4.89 -4.34
CA LYS A 138 18.79 -4.87 -2.99
C LYS A 138 18.84 -3.43 -2.46
N CYS A 139 18.39 -3.22 -1.23
CA CYS A 139 18.41 -1.93 -0.55
C CYS A 139 19.82 -1.61 -0.03
N GLU A 140 20.32 -0.44 -0.37
CA GLU A 140 21.61 0.09 0.11
C GLU A 140 21.47 0.88 1.41
N GLY A 141 20.24 1.13 1.86
CA GLY A 141 19.95 1.76 3.15
C GLY A 141 18.72 2.67 3.13
N LEU A 142 18.47 3.32 4.27
CA LEU A 142 17.27 4.11 4.53
C LEU A 142 17.06 5.24 3.51
N ALA A 143 18.13 5.92 3.07
CA ALA A 143 18.04 7.01 2.11
C ALA A 143 17.52 6.51 0.74
N GLN A 144 18.06 5.39 0.25
CA GLN A 144 17.61 4.78 -1.00
C GLN A 144 16.16 4.30 -0.88
N LEU A 145 15.78 3.68 0.24
CA LEU A 145 14.40 3.26 0.49
C LEU A 145 13.43 4.44 0.42
N LYS A 146 13.74 5.55 1.10
CA LYS A 146 12.91 6.76 1.11
C LYS A 146 12.80 7.39 -0.28
N GLN A 147 13.89 7.42 -1.04
CA GLN A 147 13.91 7.92 -2.41
C GLN A 147 13.03 7.05 -3.32
N CYS A 148 13.25 5.73 -3.32
CA CYS A 148 12.42 4.81 -4.11
C CYS A 148 10.94 4.91 -3.73
N LEU A 149 10.61 5.06 -2.44
CA LEU A 149 9.23 5.23 -1.99
C LEU A 149 8.61 6.52 -2.55
N ALA A 150 9.37 7.62 -2.56
CA ALA A 150 8.92 8.88 -3.14
C ALA A 150 8.70 8.74 -4.65
N ASP A 151 9.58 8.03 -5.36
CA ASP A 151 9.47 7.79 -6.79
C ASP A 151 8.25 6.91 -7.14
N VAL A 152 8.02 5.82 -6.38
CA VAL A 152 6.80 5.00 -6.50
C VAL A 152 5.55 5.87 -6.32
N ASN A 153 5.51 6.66 -5.25
CA ASN A 153 4.36 7.50 -4.93
C ASN A 153 4.11 8.56 -6.01
N LYS A 154 5.18 9.21 -6.50
CA LYS A 154 5.11 10.20 -7.59
C LYS A 154 4.56 9.58 -8.87
N ALA A 155 4.93 8.32 -9.14
CA ALA A 155 4.44 7.59 -10.29
C ALA A 155 3.05 6.96 -10.08
N GLY A 156 2.42 7.15 -8.91
CA GLY A 156 1.07 6.69 -8.57
C GLY A 156 0.98 5.26 -8.05
N GLY A 157 2.11 4.64 -7.68
CA GLY A 157 2.17 3.33 -7.03
C GLY A 157 1.81 3.41 -5.54
N GLU A 158 1.66 2.26 -4.88
CA GLU A 158 1.12 2.19 -3.51
C GLU A 158 2.19 2.27 -2.41
N GLY A 159 3.41 1.83 -2.70
CA GLY A 159 4.50 1.78 -1.73
C GLY A 159 5.57 0.76 -2.10
N ILE A 160 6.32 0.27 -1.11
CA ILE A 160 7.40 -0.71 -1.30
C ILE A 160 7.14 -1.93 -0.42
N MET A 161 7.53 -3.11 -0.93
CA MET A 161 7.64 -4.34 -0.14
C MET A 161 9.12 -4.63 0.10
N LEU A 162 9.45 -5.03 1.32
CA LEU A 162 10.79 -5.43 1.74
C LEU A 162 10.78 -6.91 2.08
N ARG A 163 11.71 -7.67 1.50
CA ARG A 163 11.91 -9.09 1.79
C ARG A 163 13.28 -9.34 2.41
N LYS A 164 13.28 -10.04 3.55
CA LYS A 164 14.50 -10.38 4.28
C LYS A 164 15.37 -11.35 3.46
N PRO A 165 16.67 -11.09 3.27
CA PRO A 165 17.56 -11.97 2.53
C PRO A 165 17.66 -13.35 3.19
N GLY A 166 17.79 -14.40 2.39
CA GLY A 166 17.92 -15.77 2.87
C GLY A 166 16.70 -16.31 3.63
N SER A 167 15.56 -15.60 3.63
CA SER A 167 14.36 -16.01 4.37
C SER A 167 13.66 -17.21 3.74
N LEU A 168 13.20 -18.13 4.59
CA LEU A 168 12.29 -19.20 4.18
C LEU A 168 10.87 -18.65 3.99
N TYR A 169 10.01 -19.43 3.33
CA TYR A 169 8.60 -19.08 3.20
C TYR A 169 7.87 -19.45 4.51
N GLU A 170 7.11 -18.49 5.07
CA GLU A 170 6.32 -18.70 6.28
C GLU A 170 4.83 -18.59 5.97
N HIS A 171 4.05 -19.57 6.41
CA HIS A 171 2.59 -19.63 6.20
C HIS A 171 1.80 -18.80 7.22
N LYS A 172 2.29 -17.60 7.52
CA LYS A 172 1.74 -16.71 8.53
C LYS A 172 2.14 -15.25 8.26
N ARG A 173 1.67 -14.36 9.13
CA ARG A 173 2.24 -13.01 9.24
C ARG A 173 3.65 -13.10 9.79
N SER A 174 4.60 -12.46 9.09
CA SER A 174 6.02 -12.59 9.39
C SER A 174 6.74 -11.26 9.27
N THR A 175 7.75 -11.07 10.11
CA THR A 175 8.69 -9.94 10.02
C THR A 175 9.68 -10.12 8.88
N THR A 176 9.73 -11.28 8.22
CA THR A 176 10.58 -11.50 7.03
C THR A 176 10.05 -10.78 5.79
N LEU A 177 8.79 -10.36 5.78
CA LEU A 177 8.17 -9.58 4.72
C LEU A 177 7.55 -8.31 5.33
N LEU A 178 8.02 -7.15 4.93
CA LEU A 178 7.56 -5.86 5.44
C LEU A 178 6.94 -5.03 4.32
N LYS A 179 5.90 -4.26 4.64
CA LYS A 179 5.31 -3.26 3.74
C LYS A 179 5.70 -1.87 4.23
N VAL A 180 6.24 -1.08 3.32
CA VAL A 180 6.63 0.31 3.52
C VAL A 180 5.56 1.16 2.84
N LYS A 181 4.89 2.00 3.62
CA LYS A 181 3.84 2.90 3.15
C LYS A 181 4.07 4.29 3.70
N THR A 182 3.74 5.29 2.90
CA THR A 182 3.58 6.66 3.41
C THR A 182 2.24 6.80 4.10
N PHE A 183 2.24 7.50 5.23
CA PHE A 183 1.04 8.01 5.87
C PHE A 183 1.08 9.53 5.79
N TYR A 184 -0.08 10.11 5.54
CA TYR A 184 -0.31 11.55 5.58
C TYR A 184 -1.27 11.83 6.73
N ASP A 185 -0.98 12.89 7.47
CA ASP A 185 -1.82 13.35 8.56
C ASP A 185 -2.44 14.68 8.16
N GLU A 186 -3.74 14.82 8.38
CA GLU A 186 -4.48 16.05 8.11
C GLU A 186 -5.55 16.32 9.16
N GLU A 187 -6.03 17.55 9.15
CA GLU A 187 -7.13 18.02 9.96
C GLU A 187 -8.46 17.91 9.22
N ALA A 188 -9.51 17.51 9.95
CA ALA A 188 -10.88 17.50 9.45
C ALA A 188 -11.86 17.96 10.54
N LEU A 189 -12.97 18.55 10.12
CA LEU A 189 -14.06 18.96 11.00
C LEU A 189 -15.02 17.80 11.21
N ILE A 190 -15.42 17.50 12.45
CA ILE A 190 -16.53 16.57 12.69
C ILE A 190 -17.85 17.28 12.38
N ILE A 191 -18.59 16.76 11.40
CA ILE A 191 -19.92 17.27 11.02
C ILE A 191 -21.05 16.35 11.48
N GLY A 192 -20.75 15.11 11.86
CA GLY A 192 -21.75 14.16 12.34
C GLY A 192 -21.16 12.86 12.87
N HIS A 193 -22.03 11.98 13.36
CA HIS A 193 -21.68 10.63 13.83
C HIS A 193 -22.52 9.58 13.12
N LYS A 194 -21.93 8.43 12.83
CA LYS A 194 -22.63 7.26 12.28
C LYS A 194 -22.67 6.15 13.33
N PRO A 195 -23.84 5.52 13.55
CA PRO A 195 -23.95 4.42 14.50
C PRO A 195 -23.17 3.19 14.02
N SER A 196 -22.69 2.38 14.95
CA SER A 196 -22.02 1.11 14.62
C SER A 196 -23.06 0.00 14.36
N LYS A 197 -22.79 -0.83 13.34
CA LYS A 197 -23.59 -2.04 13.08
C LYS A 197 -23.25 -3.18 14.06
N SER A 198 -22.04 -3.19 14.62
CA SER A 198 -21.57 -4.26 15.51
C SER A 198 -21.50 -3.85 16.99
N LEU A 199 -21.45 -2.55 17.27
CA LEU A 199 -21.42 -2.00 18.64
C LEU A 199 -22.70 -1.19 18.87
N VAL A 200 -23.78 -1.91 19.19
CA VAL A 200 -25.12 -1.33 19.36
C VAL A 200 -25.06 -0.20 20.40
N GLY A 201 -25.66 0.94 20.08
CA GLY A 201 -25.68 2.14 20.93
C GLY A 201 -24.39 2.95 20.95
N MET A 202 -23.36 2.57 20.18
CA MET A 202 -22.09 3.29 20.11
C MET A 202 -21.81 3.85 18.71
N VAL A 203 -20.95 4.87 18.65
CA VAL A 203 -20.51 5.44 17.38
C VAL A 203 -19.60 4.46 16.63
N GLY A 204 -19.99 4.17 15.39
CA GLY A 204 -19.24 3.37 14.42
C GLY A 204 -18.20 4.20 13.69
N ALA A 205 -18.55 5.42 13.28
CA ALA A 205 -17.64 6.32 12.59
C ALA A 205 -17.98 7.80 12.84
N LEU A 206 -16.98 8.66 12.74
CA LEU A 206 -17.15 10.11 12.70
C LEU A 206 -17.34 10.53 11.24
N GLN A 207 -18.43 11.22 10.92
CA GLN A 207 -18.59 11.89 9.63
C GLN A 207 -17.82 13.20 9.69
N CYS A 208 -16.82 13.34 8.82
CA CYS A 208 -15.89 14.45 8.83
C CYS A 208 -15.90 15.19 7.51
N GLU A 209 -15.52 16.46 7.53
CA GLU A 209 -15.39 17.33 6.36
C GLU A 209 -13.97 17.90 6.26
N LEU A 210 -13.42 17.88 5.04
CA LEU A 210 -12.12 18.47 4.71
C LEU A 210 -12.26 19.95 4.33
N PRO A 211 -11.17 20.75 4.34
CA PRO A 211 -11.22 22.16 3.95
C PRO A 211 -11.75 22.41 2.53
N ASN A 212 -11.69 21.40 1.66
CA ASN A 212 -12.24 21.44 0.30
C ASN A 212 -13.73 21.06 0.21
N GLY A 213 -14.41 20.90 1.35
CA GLY A 213 -15.83 20.54 1.46
C GLY A 213 -16.14 19.05 1.25
N LYS A 214 -15.13 18.20 0.99
CA LYS A 214 -15.37 16.76 0.83
C LYS A 214 -15.65 16.09 2.17
N GLN A 215 -16.71 15.29 2.18
CA GLN A 215 -17.14 14.56 3.37
C GLN A 215 -16.71 13.09 3.30
N PHE A 216 -16.27 12.55 4.42
CA PHE A 216 -15.80 11.17 4.52
C PHE A 216 -16.00 10.64 5.93
N ASP A 217 -15.96 9.31 6.07
CA ASP A 217 -16.14 8.65 7.37
C ASP A 217 -14.81 8.18 7.96
N VAL A 218 -14.59 8.48 9.24
CA VAL A 218 -13.46 7.98 10.02
C VAL A 218 -13.97 6.96 11.04
N GLY A 219 -13.87 5.67 10.66
CA GLY A 219 -14.36 4.55 11.47
C GLY A 219 -13.29 3.80 12.28
N SER A 220 -12.01 4.02 11.99
CA SER A 220 -10.88 3.33 12.65
C SER A 220 -10.10 4.27 13.57
N GLY A 221 -9.41 3.74 14.57
CA GLY A 221 -8.56 4.52 15.50
C GLY A 221 -9.29 5.06 16.75
N LEU A 222 -10.63 4.99 16.78
CA LEU A 222 -11.41 5.33 17.97
C LEU A 222 -11.28 4.24 19.04
N THR A 223 -10.93 4.67 20.25
CA THR A 223 -10.99 3.82 21.45
C THR A 223 -12.44 3.51 21.82
N MET A 224 -12.68 2.46 22.62
CA MET A 224 -14.03 2.12 23.07
C MET A 224 -14.68 3.26 23.86
N ASP A 225 -13.92 4.00 24.68
CA ASP A 225 -14.41 5.16 25.40
C ASP A 225 -14.83 6.29 24.46
N GLN A 226 -14.06 6.53 23.39
CA GLN A 226 -14.44 7.48 22.35
C GLN A 226 -15.64 7.01 21.54
N ARG A 227 -15.92 5.70 21.43
CA ARG A 227 -17.14 5.22 20.77
C ARG A 227 -18.37 5.37 21.64
N ARG A 228 -18.22 5.21 22.96
CA ARG A 228 -19.27 5.49 23.96
C ARG A 228 -19.55 6.98 24.08
N LYS A 229 -18.48 7.78 24.13
CA LYS A 229 -18.49 9.24 24.24
C LYS A 229 -17.76 9.85 23.05
N ALA A 230 -18.50 9.98 21.95
CA ALA A 230 -17.98 10.49 20.70
C ALA A 230 -17.38 11.90 20.84
N PRO A 231 -16.25 12.18 20.17
CA PRO A 231 -15.79 13.54 19.93
C PRO A 231 -16.92 14.43 19.42
N LYS A 232 -17.06 15.63 19.98
CA LYS A 232 -18.20 16.52 19.72
C LYS A 232 -18.24 16.95 18.24
N ILE A 233 -19.44 17.09 17.71
CA ILE A 233 -19.66 17.76 16.41
C ILE A 233 -19.13 19.20 16.53
N GLY A 234 -18.46 19.68 15.47
CA GLY A 234 -17.75 20.95 15.44
C GLY A 234 -16.31 20.91 15.94
N ALA A 235 -15.86 19.80 16.53
CA ALA A 235 -14.46 19.65 16.92
C ALA A 235 -13.58 19.30 15.70
N VAL A 236 -12.36 19.84 15.70
CA VAL A 236 -11.32 19.49 14.72
C VAL A 236 -10.60 18.22 15.20
N ILE A 237 -10.36 17.30 14.29
CA ILE A 237 -9.55 16.10 14.55
C ILE A 237 -8.33 16.09 13.65
N THR A 238 -7.25 15.46 14.12
CA THR A 238 -6.21 14.96 13.22
C THR A 238 -6.51 13.50 12.92
N PHE A 239 -6.48 13.15 11.65
CA PHE A 239 -6.59 11.78 11.15
C PHE A 239 -5.40 11.48 10.24
N LYS A 240 -5.05 10.21 10.13
CA LYS A 240 -4.05 9.74 9.16
C LYS A 240 -4.68 8.94 8.05
N PHE A 241 -4.12 8.99 6.86
CA PHE A 241 -4.54 8.21 5.69
C PHE A 241 -3.34 7.83 4.84
N GLN A 242 -3.50 6.85 3.96
CA GLN A 242 -2.38 6.37 3.11
C GLN A 242 -2.41 6.99 1.72
N GLU A 243 -3.60 7.14 1.16
CA GLU A 243 -3.80 7.64 -0.20
C GLU A 243 -5.22 8.22 -0.36
N LEU A 244 -5.48 8.85 -1.50
CA LEU A 244 -6.80 9.32 -1.88
C LEU A 244 -7.46 8.39 -2.90
N SER A 245 -8.78 8.34 -2.89
CA SER A 245 -9.58 7.76 -3.97
C SER A 245 -9.48 8.62 -5.23
N ASN A 246 -9.95 8.10 -6.38
CA ASN A 246 -10.00 8.86 -7.64
C ASN A 246 -10.84 10.15 -7.50
N ASN A 247 -11.83 10.12 -6.60
CA ASN A 247 -12.67 11.29 -6.30
C ASN A 247 -12.05 12.16 -5.19
N GLY A 248 -10.79 11.92 -4.81
CA GLY A 248 -10.02 12.65 -3.81
C GLY A 248 -10.52 12.52 -2.37
N HIS A 249 -11.09 11.37 -1.99
CA HIS A 249 -11.46 11.07 -0.60
C HIS A 249 -10.33 10.28 0.09
N PRO A 250 -9.98 10.57 1.34
CA PRO A 250 -9.01 9.76 2.09
C PRO A 250 -9.40 8.28 2.14
N ARG A 251 -8.49 7.39 1.71
CA ARG A 251 -8.65 5.94 1.87
C ARG A 251 -8.02 5.48 3.19
N PHE A 252 -8.75 4.58 3.85
CA PHE A 252 -8.39 4.01 5.14
C PHE A 252 -8.04 5.07 6.19
N PRO A 253 -8.90 6.09 6.39
CA PRO A 253 -8.64 7.11 7.39
C PRO A 253 -8.70 6.50 8.79
N VAL A 254 -7.73 6.87 9.63
CA VAL A 254 -7.60 6.43 11.01
C VAL A 254 -7.56 7.66 11.90
N PHE A 255 -8.49 7.77 12.84
CA PHE A 255 -8.51 8.80 13.86
C PHE A 255 -7.22 8.75 14.70
N LEU A 256 -6.59 9.90 14.91
CA LEU A 256 -5.45 10.02 15.81
C LEU A 256 -5.83 10.73 17.11
N ARG A 257 -6.36 11.95 17.00
CA ARG A 257 -6.68 12.79 18.17
C ARG A 257 -7.67 13.90 17.84
N VAL A 258 -8.36 14.39 18.86
CA VAL A 258 -9.06 15.68 18.81
C VAL A 258 -8.04 16.80 18.99
N ARG A 259 -8.16 17.86 18.20
CA ARG A 259 -7.35 19.08 18.31
C ARG A 259 -8.11 20.08 19.16
N THR A 260 -7.49 20.47 20.27
CA THR A 260 -8.00 21.50 21.20
C THR A 260 -7.27 22.83 21.03
N ASP A 261 -6.18 22.79 20.28
CA ASP A 261 -5.27 23.89 19.96
C ASP A 261 -5.59 24.58 18.62
N LEU A 262 -6.51 24.03 17.83
CA LEU A 262 -6.91 24.57 16.53
C LEU A 262 -8.43 24.72 16.44
N THR A 263 -8.87 25.83 15.88
CA THR A 263 -10.24 26.02 15.42
C THR A 263 -10.38 25.59 13.95
N TRP A 264 -11.61 25.38 13.49
CA TRP A 264 -11.85 25.08 12.07
C TRP A 264 -11.38 26.21 11.15
N ASN A 265 -11.55 27.47 11.57
CA ASN A 265 -11.06 28.61 10.80
C ASN A 265 -9.55 28.60 10.65
N ASP A 266 -8.79 28.22 11.69
CA ASP A 266 -7.33 28.10 11.60
C ASP A 266 -6.92 27.05 10.56
N VAL A 267 -7.67 25.93 10.49
CA VAL A 267 -7.45 24.89 9.48
C VAL A 267 -7.76 25.41 8.08
N LEU A 268 -8.85 26.16 7.90
CA LEU A 268 -9.22 26.77 6.62
C LEU A 268 -8.17 27.80 6.16
N GLU A 269 -7.67 28.66 7.04
CA GLU A 269 -6.61 29.63 6.72
C GLU A 269 -5.28 28.92 6.39
N ALA A 270 -4.92 27.88 7.15
CA ALA A 270 -3.75 27.07 6.85
C ALA A 270 -3.86 26.40 5.47
N ALA A 271 -5.05 25.94 5.07
CA ALA A 271 -5.30 25.32 3.77
C ALA A 271 -5.18 26.30 2.59
N LYS A 272 -5.31 27.62 2.82
CA LYS A 272 -5.05 28.65 1.78
C LYS A 272 -3.56 28.81 1.48
N THR A 273 -2.71 28.62 2.49
CA THR A 273 -1.26 28.87 2.39
C THR A 273 -0.46 27.59 2.13
N LYS A 274 -0.93 26.45 2.63
CA LYS A 274 -0.37 25.11 2.38
C LYS A 274 -1.40 24.28 1.64
N LYS A 275 -1.05 23.75 0.47
CA LYS A 275 -1.92 22.83 -0.26
C LYS A 275 -1.99 21.51 0.52
N PRO A 276 -3.13 21.16 1.15
CA PRO A 276 -3.23 19.90 1.87
C PRO A 276 -3.16 18.74 0.88
N MET A 277 -2.62 17.61 1.31
CA MET A 277 -2.52 16.40 0.49
C MET A 277 -3.89 15.97 -0.04
N SER A 278 -4.98 16.16 0.71
CA SER A 278 -6.37 15.89 0.33
C SER A 278 -6.90 16.74 -0.83
N VAL A 279 -6.20 17.81 -1.19
CA VAL A 279 -6.48 18.66 -2.37
C VAL A 279 -5.64 18.25 -3.57
N ILE A 280 -4.57 17.47 -3.39
CA ILE A 280 -3.79 16.94 -4.49
C ILE A 280 -4.60 15.83 -5.15
N GLN A 281 -5.21 16.10 -6.30
CA GLN A 281 -5.79 15.05 -7.12
C GLN A 281 -4.70 14.00 -7.38
N LYS A 282 -5.01 12.72 -7.07
CA LYS A 282 -4.17 11.60 -7.50
C LYS A 282 -3.99 11.79 -9.00
N ILE A 283 -2.75 11.78 -9.49
CA ILE A 283 -2.49 11.77 -10.93
C ILE A 283 -3.20 10.52 -11.44
N ILE A 284 -4.35 10.71 -12.08
CA ILE A 284 -5.06 9.62 -12.73
C ILE A 284 -4.21 9.36 -13.97
N PRO A 285 -3.52 8.21 -14.10
CA PRO A 285 -2.85 7.90 -15.34
C PRO A 285 -3.89 7.99 -16.46
N SER A 286 -3.51 8.67 -17.53
CA SER A 286 -4.34 9.03 -18.68
C SER A 286 -5.40 7.95 -19.02
N THR A 287 -6.61 8.39 -19.36
CA THR A 287 -7.70 7.51 -19.85
C THR A 287 -7.34 6.76 -21.13
N LYS A 288 -6.32 7.22 -21.86
CA LYS A 288 -5.52 6.39 -22.75
C LYS A 288 -4.41 5.74 -21.93
N LEU A 289 -4.49 4.42 -21.71
CA LEU A 289 -3.35 3.63 -21.23
C LEU A 289 -2.17 3.89 -22.19
N SER A 290 -1.23 4.74 -21.79
CA SER A 290 0.04 4.88 -22.48
C SER A 290 0.98 3.78 -22.01
N LYS A 291 1.68 3.21 -22.99
CA LYS A 291 2.60 2.08 -22.98
C LYS A 291 3.60 2.18 -21.81
N GLN A 292 3.92 1.01 -21.24
CA GLN A 292 4.80 0.75 -20.10
C GLN A 292 4.12 0.90 -18.73
N HIS A 293 3.84 -0.23 -18.10
CA HIS A 293 3.75 -0.30 -16.66
C HIS A 293 5.18 -0.41 -16.13
N SER A 294 5.87 0.73 -16.02
CA SER A 294 7.15 0.75 -15.30
C SER A 294 6.87 0.43 -13.85
N ILE A 295 7.10 -0.81 -13.44
CA ILE A 295 7.16 -1.14 -12.03
C ILE A 295 8.58 -0.80 -11.61
N LEU A 296 8.75 -0.12 -10.48
CA LEU A 296 10.10 0.14 -10.01
C LEU A 296 10.84 -1.21 -9.90
N PHE A 297 12.00 -1.29 -10.56
CA PHE A 297 12.85 -2.49 -10.73
C PHE A 297 12.42 -3.51 -11.80
N SER A 298 11.45 -3.19 -12.68
CA SER A 298 11.16 -3.97 -13.91
C SER A 298 10.48 -3.15 -14.99
N VAL A 299 10.90 -3.33 -16.25
CA VAL A 299 10.07 -2.96 -17.39
C VAL A 299 9.08 -4.10 -17.58
N ILE A 300 7.83 -3.92 -17.11
CA ILE A 300 6.78 -4.89 -17.41
C ILE A 300 6.15 -4.45 -18.73
N PRO A 301 6.21 -5.31 -19.76
CA PRO A 301 5.62 -4.98 -21.05
C PRO A 301 4.13 -4.77 -20.86
N SER A 302 3.63 -3.57 -21.19
CA SER A 302 2.20 -3.35 -21.25
C SER A 302 1.60 -4.11 -22.42
N ARG A 303 0.37 -4.57 -22.26
CA ARG A 303 -0.41 -5.16 -23.36
C ARG A 303 -1.26 -4.09 -24.05
N ASP A 304 -1.36 -4.17 -25.38
CA ASP A 304 -2.25 -3.31 -26.14
C ASP A 304 -3.71 -3.55 -25.73
N ILE A 305 -4.50 -2.48 -25.53
CA ILE A 305 -5.92 -2.62 -25.16
C ILE A 305 -6.72 -3.31 -26.27
N SER A 306 -6.39 -3.07 -27.53
CA SER A 306 -7.13 -3.57 -28.70
C SER A 306 -6.66 -4.95 -29.14
N THR A 307 -5.35 -5.20 -29.15
CA THR A 307 -4.79 -6.47 -29.65
C THR A 307 -4.42 -7.45 -28.53
N GLY A 308 -4.14 -6.98 -27.31
CA GLY A 308 -3.66 -7.81 -26.21
C GLY A 308 -2.20 -8.27 -26.34
N GLU A 309 -1.49 -7.81 -27.38
CA GLU A 309 -0.09 -8.13 -27.66
C GLU A 309 0.87 -7.31 -26.79
N LYS A 310 2.08 -7.85 -26.59
CA LYS A 310 3.16 -7.21 -25.84
C LYS A 310 3.62 -5.93 -26.56
N ILE A 311 3.73 -4.82 -25.84
CA ILE A 311 4.30 -3.59 -26.36
C ILE A 311 5.63 -3.31 -25.67
N VAL A 312 6.72 -3.45 -26.44
CA VAL A 312 8.09 -3.08 -26.05
C VAL A 312 8.37 -1.61 -26.44
N THR A 313 9.15 -0.90 -25.63
CA THR A 313 9.53 0.51 -25.84
C THR A 313 11.04 0.68 -25.59
N SER A 314 11.63 1.65 -26.28
CA SER A 314 13.03 1.85 -26.68
C SER A 314 14.03 2.23 -25.57
N ASP A 315 13.83 1.80 -24.32
CA ASP A 315 14.77 2.13 -23.23
C ASP A 315 15.99 1.17 -23.16
N ASP A 316 16.24 0.40 -24.23
CA ASP A 316 17.37 -0.54 -24.37
C ASP A 316 18.37 -0.13 -25.49
N GLU A 317 18.29 1.09 -26.06
CA GLU A 317 19.16 1.51 -27.19
C GLU A 317 20.22 2.58 -26.87
N ASP A 318 20.63 2.75 -25.62
CA ASP A 318 21.80 3.59 -25.29
C ASP A 318 22.81 2.85 -24.41
N ASP A 319 23.40 1.78 -24.94
CA ASP A 319 24.74 1.33 -24.53
C ASP A 319 25.39 0.50 -25.66
N ASP A 320 25.50 1.10 -26.86
CA ASP A 320 26.39 0.55 -27.89
C ASP A 320 26.99 1.64 -28.78
N ALA A 321 28.28 1.92 -28.56
CA ALA A 321 29.27 2.17 -29.62
C ALA A 321 30.66 2.49 -29.03
N PRO A 322 31.77 2.18 -29.73
CA PRO A 322 31.97 1.05 -30.63
C PRO A 322 33.27 0.29 -30.36
N THR A 323 33.24 -0.99 -30.70
CA THR A 323 34.39 -1.87 -30.90
C THR A 323 35.31 -1.28 -31.97
N THR A 324 36.57 -1.02 -31.63
CA THR A 324 37.67 -1.01 -32.61
C THR A 324 38.61 -2.14 -32.29
N SER A 325 38.75 -3.04 -33.25
CA SER A 325 39.65 -4.18 -33.25
C SER A 325 41.08 -3.74 -33.52
N SER A 326 42.02 -4.17 -32.67
CA SER A 326 43.31 -4.64 -33.16
C SER A 326 43.94 -5.61 -32.17
N SER A 327 44.35 -6.75 -32.71
CA SER A 327 45.03 -7.86 -32.09
C SER A 327 46.50 -7.56 -31.85
N SER A 328 47.06 -8.07 -30.74
CA SER A 328 48.27 -8.92 -30.73
C SER A 328 48.75 -9.17 -29.30
N ALA A 329 49.52 -10.25 -29.18
CA ALA A 329 49.67 -11.10 -28.01
C ALA A 329 50.83 -10.72 -27.07
N ALA A 330 50.73 -11.30 -25.86
CA ALA A 330 51.80 -11.78 -24.98
C ALA A 330 52.80 -10.76 -24.40
N ALA A 331 52.85 -10.68 -23.07
CA ALA A 331 53.93 -11.27 -22.27
C ALA A 331 53.78 -10.92 -20.78
N ALA A 332 54.22 -11.85 -19.94
CA ALA A 332 54.28 -11.75 -18.50
C ALA A 332 55.24 -10.65 -18.01
N ALA A 333 54.91 -10.00 -16.90
CA ALA A 333 55.91 -9.46 -15.98
C ALA A 333 55.32 -9.18 -14.58
N THR A 334 55.86 -9.89 -13.60
CA THR A 334 55.88 -9.60 -12.16
C THR A 334 56.44 -8.20 -11.88
N THR A 335 55.77 -7.36 -11.07
CA THR A 335 56.47 -6.50 -10.08
C THR A 335 55.54 -5.95 -8.99
N THR A 336 55.96 -6.19 -7.75
CA THR A 336 55.70 -5.45 -6.52
C THR A 336 56.11 -3.97 -6.61
N THR A 337 55.36 -3.03 -6.01
CA THR A 337 55.90 -1.88 -5.22
C THR A 337 54.84 -0.86 -4.73
N THR A 338 54.81 -0.69 -3.41
CA THR A 338 54.74 0.56 -2.60
C THR A 338 53.72 1.68 -2.88
N LYS A 339 52.93 2.00 -1.84
CA LYS A 339 52.03 3.16 -1.67
C LYS A 339 52.77 4.52 -1.77
N PRO A 340 52.16 5.57 -2.35
CA PRO A 340 52.63 6.94 -2.22
C PRO A 340 52.22 7.55 -0.86
N SER A 341 53.11 8.34 -0.26
CA SER A 341 52.89 9.05 1.01
C SER A 341 52.06 10.31 0.80
N ASP A 342 50.98 10.45 1.58
CA ASP A 342 50.08 11.61 1.59
C ASP A 342 50.75 12.84 2.26
N THR A 343 50.81 13.97 1.56
CA THR A 343 51.54 15.21 1.95
C THR A 343 50.66 16.29 2.60
N ARG A 344 49.38 16.01 2.87
CA ARG A 344 48.43 16.96 3.47
C ARG A 344 48.73 17.28 4.94
N LYS A 345 48.36 18.49 5.39
CA LYS A 345 48.58 18.92 6.79
C LYS A 345 47.63 18.19 7.74
N ILE A 346 48.09 17.86 8.95
CA ILE A 346 47.24 17.22 9.97
C ILE A 346 46.20 18.21 10.48
N CYS A 347 44.95 17.78 10.59
CA CYS A 347 43.87 18.56 11.17
C CYS A 347 44.19 18.91 12.62
N GLN A 348 43.97 20.16 13.02
CA GLN A 348 44.21 20.62 14.41
C GLN A 348 43.41 19.83 15.46
N TYR A 349 42.28 19.21 15.06
CA TYR A 349 41.45 18.38 15.93
C TYR A 349 41.78 16.87 15.83
N GLY A 350 42.73 16.48 14.98
CA GLY A 350 43.21 15.11 14.80
C GLY A 350 42.07 14.10 14.66
N ALA A 351 42.21 12.91 15.23
CA ALA A 351 41.18 11.86 15.21
C ALA A 351 39.82 12.23 15.88
N LYS A 352 39.69 13.43 16.49
CA LYS A 352 38.46 13.92 17.13
C LYS A 352 37.75 15.03 16.34
N CYS A 353 38.15 15.28 15.10
CA CYS A 353 37.48 16.27 14.25
C CYS A 353 36.03 15.87 13.95
N TYR A 354 35.09 16.79 14.14
CA TYR A 354 33.65 16.58 13.92
C TYR A 354 33.16 17.09 12.56
N ARG A 355 34.06 17.63 11.71
CA ARG A 355 33.69 18.16 10.40
C ARG A 355 33.54 17.04 9.38
N THR A 356 32.36 16.94 8.76
CA THR A 356 31.99 15.88 7.82
C THR A 356 32.05 16.30 6.34
N ASN A 357 32.45 17.54 6.04
CA ASN A 357 32.49 18.06 4.67
C ASN A 357 33.60 17.39 3.82
N ALA A 358 33.26 16.95 2.60
CA ALA A 358 34.18 16.32 1.66
C ALA A 358 35.42 17.18 1.36
N ASP A 359 35.29 18.51 1.30
CA ASP A 359 36.44 19.39 1.03
C ASP A 359 37.40 19.48 2.23
N HIS A 360 36.91 19.25 3.45
CA HIS A 360 37.77 19.18 4.64
C HIS A 360 38.69 17.96 4.60
N PHE A 361 38.16 16.80 4.21
CA PHE A 361 38.94 15.58 4.08
C PHE A 361 39.86 15.58 2.86
N LYS A 362 39.66 16.47 1.88
CA LYS A 362 40.63 16.69 0.78
C LYS A 362 41.85 17.48 1.25
N GLN A 363 41.73 18.34 2.26
CA GLN A 363 42.79 19.25 2.69
C GLN A 363 43.55 18.81 3.95
N PHE A 364 42.94 18.00 4.84
CA PHE A 364 43.53 17.69 6.16
C PHE A 364 43.54 16.19 6.52
N GLN A 365 44.61 15.74 7.19
CA GLN A 365 44.79 14.35 7.65
C GLN A 365 44.36 14.12 9.10
N HIS A 366 43.92 12.89 9.40
CA HIS A 366 43.38 12.49 10.71
C HIS A 366 43.99 11.14 11.18
N PRO A 367 45.29 11.08 11.55
CA PRO A 367 45.91 9.84 12.03
C PRO A 367 45.46 9.45 13.46
N PRO A 368 45.25 8.16 13.75
CA PRO A 368 44.83 7.67 15.08
C PRO A 368 45.96 7.72 16.11
N SER A 369 45.71 8.31 17.28
CA SER A 369 46.68 8.40 18.40
C SER A 369 46.76 7.08 19.17
N LYS A 370 47.98 6.59 19.46
CA LYS A 370 48.23 5.34 20.20
C LYS A 370 48.31 5.57 21.73
N THR A 371 47.71 4.60 22.43
CA THR A 371 47.95 4.07 23.80
C THR A 371 47.48 4.83 25.07
N ALA A 372 46.46 4.21 25.67
CA ALA A 372 45.99 4.09 27.06
C ALA A 372 46.80 4.65 28.27
N THR A 373 46.07 5.26 29.22
CA THR A 373 46.15 4.98 30.67
C THR A 373 44.90 5.47 31.44
N LYS A 374 44.64 4.83 32.59
CA LYS A 374 43.48 4.87 33.51
C LYS A 374 43.24 6.20 34.27
N THR A 375 42.03 6.29 34.86
CA THR A 375 41.54 7.12 36.01
C THR A 375 41.30 8.63 35.73
N THR A 376 40.27 9.34 36.20
CA THR A 376 39.30 9.26 37.32
C THR A 376 38.02 10.09 37.02
N LYS A 377 36.96 9.86 37.82
CA LYS A 377 35.63 10.52 37.88
C LYS A 377 35.61 12.06 37.87
N THR A 378 34.57 12.63 37.26
CA THR A 378 33.83 13.82 37.77
C THR A 378 32.36 13.79 37.32
N GLU A 379 31.50 13.53 38.30
CA GLU A 379 30.12 13.98 38.57
C GLU A 379 29.23 14.53 37.43
N SER A 380 28.19 13.76 37.09
CA SER A 380 27.00 14.23 36.37
C SER A 380 25.81 14.33 37.32
N LYS A 381 25.17 15.51 37.36
CA LYS A 381 23.94 15.77 38.11
C LYS A 381 22.88 14.71 37.78
N ALA A 382 22.45 13.95 38.79
CA ALA A 382 21.43 12.91 38.63
C ALA A 382 20.06 13.55 38.32
N LYS A 383 19.42 13.07 37.25
CA LYS A 383 18.05 13.46 36.87
C LYS A 383 17.05 12.94 37.91
N PRO A 384 16.04 13.73 38.33
CA PRO A 384 14.98 13.25 39.22
C PRO A 384 14.27 12.02 38.63
N VAL A 385 13.89 11.07 39.47
CA VAL A 385 13.23 9.83 39.07
C VAL A 385 11.81 10.13 38.59
N CYS A 386 11.41 9.55 37.47
CA CYS A 386 10.06 9.70 36.95
C CYS A 386 9.03 9.08 37.91
N SER A 387 7.93 9.80 38.19
CA SER A 387 6.82 9.36 39.06
C SER A 387 6.17 8.05 38.62
N PHE A 388 6.30 7.69 37.34
CA PHE A 388 5.74 6.49 36.74
C PHE A 388 6.78 5.36 36.57
N GLY A 389 8.03 5.58 37.00
CA GLY A 389 9.12 4.59 36.94
C GLY A 389 9.28 3.95 35.57
N THR A 390 9.58 2.66 35.52
CA THR A 390 9.72 1.87 34.28
C THR A 390 8.40 1.72 33.48
N LYS A 391 7.26 2.16 34.03
CA LYS A 391 5.94 2.14 33.37
C LYS A 391 5.53 3.49 32.77
N CYS A 392 6.46 4.45 32.68
CA CYS A 392 6.20 5.75 32.07
C CYS A 392 5.92 5.64 30.56
N TYR A 393 4.77 6.17 30.12
CA TYR A 393 4.34 6.12 28.71
C TYR A 393 4.80 7.34 27.88
N ARG A 394 5.58 8.27 28.48
CA ARG A 394 6.06 9.49 27.82
C ARG A 394 7.39 9.24 27.12
N THR A 395 7.41 9.32 25.79
CA THR A 395 8.60 9.07 24.95
C THR A 395 9.26 10.33 24.40
N SER A 396 8.83 11.53 24.82
CA SER A 396 9.38 12.77 24.28
C SER A 396 10.84 12.96 24.71
N SER A 397 11.68 13.43 23.78
CA SER A 397 13.11 13.68 24.01
C SER A 397 13.36 14.65 25.16
N ALA A 398 12.48 15.65 25.35
CA ALA A 398 12.51 16.57 26.48
C ALA A 398 12.25 15.86 27.83
N HIS A 399 11.36 14.86 27.87
CA HIS A 399 11.08 14.10 29.09
C HIS A 399 12.23 13.18 29.48
N LEU A 400 12.80 12.47 28.51
CA LEU A 400 13.98 11.61 28.72
C LEU A 400 15.25 12.41 29.04
N ALA A 401 15.31 13.67 28.60
CA ALA A 401 16.36 14.62 29.00
C ALA A 401 16.25 15.06 30.46
N MET A 402 15.05 15.05 31.05
CA MET A 402 14.79 15.59 32.40
C MET A 402 14.61 14.52 33.49
N TYR A 403 14.16 13.30 33.16
CA TYR A 403 13.79 12.29 34.17
C TYR A 403 14.47 10.92 33.96
N SER A 404 14.83 10.24 35.05
CA SER A 404 15.45 8.90 35.05
C SER A 404 14.44 7.76 35.26
N HIS A 405 14.72 6.59 34.67
CA HIS A 405 13.84 5.41 34.62
C HIS A 405 14.66 4.12 34.86
N ALA A 406 15.33 4.00 36.00
CA ALA A 406 16.16 2.83 36.34
C ALA A 406 15.39 1.79 37.19
N GLU A 407 15.65 0.51 36.97
CA GLU A 407 15.13 -0.63 37.77
C GLU A 407 15.81 -0.68 39.15
N LYS A 408 15.03 -0.92 40.22
CA LYS A 408 15.58 -1.25 41.54
C LYS A 408 15.89 -2.75 41.58
N GLY A 409 17.15 -3.08 41.83
CA GLY A 409 17.64 -4.44 42.02
C GLY A 409 17.16 -5.10 43.32
N GLU A 410 17.29 -6.42 43.29
CA GLU A 410 16.84 -7.46 44.21
C GLU A 410 17.44 -7.35 45.62
N ALA A 411 16.67 -7.78 46.63
CA ALA A 411 17.14 -8.09 47.98
C ALA A 411 16.65 -9.50 48.36
N GLU A 412 17.55 -10.25 48.97
CA GLU A 412 17.54 -11.69 49.27
C GLU A 412 16.50 -12.13 50.33
N GLU A 413 16.28 -13.45 50.34
CA GLU A 413 15.36 -14.28 51.12
C GLU A 413 15.40 -14.12 52.65
N GLU A 414 14.26 -14.39 53.29
CA GLU A 414 14.24 -15.04 54.59
C GLU A 414 13.22 -16.19 54.55
N ILE A 415 13.71 -17.41 54.76
CA ILE A 415 12.98 -18.68 54.77
C ILE A 415 12.39 -18.87 56.17
N LEU A 416 11.09 -19.22 56.27
CA LEU A 416 10.61 -20.02 57.39
C LEU A 416 9.68 -21.13 56.89
N ASP A 417 10.09 -22.35 57.25
CA ASP A 417 9.55 -23.67 56.95
C ASP A 417 8.49 -24.06 57.97
N THR A 418 7.35 -24.60 57.52
CA THR A 418 6.60 -25.64 58.23
C THR A 418 5.77 -26.45 57.23
N ARG A 419 6.30 -27.60 56.81
CA ARG A 419 5.49 -28.77 56.44
C ARG A 419 5.04 -29.50 57.70
N ASP A 420 3.75 -29.80 57.79
CA ASP A 420 3.19 -31.11 58.17
C ASP A 420 1.69 -30.94 58.45
N LEU A 421 0.84 -31.57 57.64
CA LEU A 421 -0.22 -32.50 58.05
C LEU A 421 -0.83 -33.15 56.80
N ILE A 422 -0.82 -34.48 56.85
CA ILE A 422 -1.13 -35.49 55.83
C ILE A 422 -2.64 -35.80 55.85
N GLU A 423 -3.26 -35.74 54.65
CA GLU A 423 -4.31 -36.62 54.02
C GLU A 423 -5.59 -37.07 54.78
N PRO A 424 -6.56 -37.77 54.14
CA PRO A 424 -7.25 -37.57 52.83
C PRO A 424 -8.80 -37.73 52.95
N ASP A 425 -9.56 -37.46 51.88
CA ASP A 425 -10.65 -38.33 51.39
C ASP A 425 -11.30 -37.80 50.08
N GLU A 426 -11.32 -38.67 49.08
CA GLU A 426 -12.10 -38.63 47.82
C GLU A 426 -13.44 -39.40 48.03
N PRO A 427 -14.31 -39.67 47.02
CA PRO A 427 -14.93 -38.83 45.98
C PRO A 427 -16.45 -39.12 45.83
N ALA A 428 -17.20 -38.32 45.06
CA ALA A 428 -18.33 -38.77 44.21
C ALA A 428 -19.00 -37.61 43.44
N SER A 429 -19.32 -37.88 42.17
CA SER A 429 -19.95 -37.02 41.16
C SER A 429 -21.49 -37.18 41.16
N PRO A 430 -22.24 -36.87 40.07
CA PRO A 430 -22.51 -35.60 39.36
C PRO A 430 -24.04 -35.37 39.21
N THR A 431 -24.47 -34.27 38.57
CA THR A 431 -25.61 -34.10 37.61
C THR A 431 -26.08 -32.64 37.60
N ALA A 432 -26.01 -31.88 36.51
CA ALA A 432 -26.74 -31.89 35.23
C ALA A 432 -27.85 -30.82 35.22
N ILE A 433 -27.90 -29.99 34.18
CA ILE A 433 -29.09 -29.69 33.36
C ILE A 433 -28.58 -29.11 32.03
N ASP A 434 -28.50 -30.01 31.04
CA ASP A 434 -28.58 -29.73 29.61
C ASP A 434 -29.78 -30.56 29.16
N ALA A 435 -30.95 -29.92 29.00
CA ALA A 435 -32.18 -30.59 28.58
C ALA A 435 -33.21 -29.59 28.07
N VAL A 436 -33.19 -29.25 26.78
CA VAL A 436 -34.41 -29.13 25.95
C VAL A 436 -34.03 -29.31 24.48
N LEU A 437 -34.07 -30.55 23.98
CA LEU A 437 -34.34 -30.86 22.57
C LEU A 437 -35.08 -32.21 22.48
N ALA A 438 -36.09 -32.25 21.62
CA ALA A 438 -36.77 -33.41 21.02
C ALA A 438 -38.03 -34.02 21.70
N LYS A 439 -39.20 -33.51 21.26
CA LYS A 439 -40.41 -34.24 20.79
C LYS A 439 -41.03 -33.32 19.71
N ASP A 440 -41.46 -33.70 18.52
CA ASP A 440 -41.94 -34.97 17.97
C ASP A 440 -41.57 -35.10 16.47
N LYS A 441 -41.53 -36.35 16.00
CA LYS A 441 -41.42 -36.71 14.59
C LYS A 441 -42.80 -36.99 13.98
N ASN A 442 -42.88 -36.74 12.68
CA ASN A 442 -43.62 -37.51 11.66
C ASN A 442 -45.06 -37.10 11.27
N LYS A 443 -45.19 -36.48 10.08
CA LYS A 443 -46.19 -36.83 9.06
C LYS A 443 -45.70 -36.31 7.70
N GLY A 444 -45.69 -37.18 6.69
CA GLY A 444 -45.28 -36.86 5.32
C GLY A 444 -46.46 -36.67 4.36
N LEU A 445 -46.12 -36.13 3.17
CA LEU A 445 -46.85 -36.09 1.89
C LEU A 445 -48.15 -35.23 1.93
N THR A 446 -48.41 -34.26 1.04
CA THR A 446 -48.51 -34.34 -0.43
C THR A 446 -48.40 -32.96 -1.11
N PHE A 447 -48.16 -32.99 -2.43
CA PHE A 447 -48.32 -31.90 -3.41
C PHE A 447 -49.80 -31.49 -3.57
N ASP A 448 -50.10 -30.20 -3.74
CA ASP A 448 -50.88 -29.59 -4.85
C ASP A 448 -51.34 -28.15 -4.51
N ASP A 449 -51.57 -27.39 -5.58
CA ASP A 449 -51.78 -25.94 -5.75
C ASP A 449 -52.91 -25.31 -4.90
N ASP A 450 -52.77 -24.03 -4.52
CA ASP A 450 -53.60 -22.90 -5.02
C ASP A 450 -53.28 -21.57 -4.30
N ASP A 451 -53.61 -20.50 -5.01
CA ASP A 451 -53.37 -19.06 -4.87
C ASP A 451 -53.80 -18.37 -3.55
N SER A 452 -53.34 -17.10 -3.46
CA SER A 452 -53.88 -15.96 -2.67
C SER A 452 -53.20 -15.54 -1.34
N ASN A 453 -52.20 -14.67 -1.52
CA ASN A 453 -52.12 -13.28 -1.02
C ASN A 453 -52.22 -13.00 0.50
N ASP A 454 -51.14 -12.51 1.12
CA ASP A 454 -51.17 -11.12 1.59
C ASP A 454 -49.79 -10.47 1.83
N ASN A 455 -49.75 -9.20 1.44
CA ASN A 455 -48.65 -8.24 1.53
C ASN A 455 -48.31 -7.87 2.98
N GLN A 456 -47.01 -7.76 3.27
CA GLN A 456 -46.39 -6.59 3.93
C GLN A 456 -44.89 -6.86 4.09
N ASP A 457 -44.07 -6.27 3.22
CA ASP A 457 -42.67 -5.81 3.49
C ASP A 457 -41.93 -5.42 2.19
N GLN A 458 -42.54 -4.56 1.37
CA GLN A 458 -41.83 -3.83 0.31
C GLN A 458 -42.23 -2.35 0.29
N GLU A 459 -41.65 -1.58 1.19
CA GLU A 459 -41.44 -0.15 1.00
C GLU A 459 -40.01 0.23 1.37
N MET A 460 -39.13 0.29 0.37
CA MET A 460 -38.35 1.50 0.12
C MET A 460 -37.62 1.44 -1.23
N ILE A 461 -37.89 2.48 -2.03
CA ILE A 461 -37.30 2.87 -3.32
C ILE A 461 -37.91 2.19 -4.55
N SER A 462 -39.14 2.59 -4.90
CA SER A 462 -39.62 2.57 -6.28
C SER A 462 -40.10 3.98 -6.65
N ARG A 463 -39.31 4.71 -7.43
CA ARG A 463 -39.84 5.91 -8.10
C ARG A 463 -40.87 5.44 -9.14
N PRO A 464 -42.04 6.09 -9.26
CA PRO A 464 -43.09 5.66 -10.18
C PRO A 464 -42.51 5.48 -11.59
N LYS A 465 -42.82 4.37 -12.26
CA LYS A 465 -42.34 4.03 -13.62
C LYS A 465 -42.53 5.18 -14.62
N LYS A 466 -43.54 6.04 -14.39
CA LYS A 466 -43.83 7.25 -15.16
C LYS A 466 -42.76 8.35 -15.02
N GLU A 467 -42.14 8.51 -13.84
CA GLU A 467 -41.05 9.47 -13.64
C GLU A 467 -39.77 9.05 -14.35
N TRP A 468 -39.48 7.74 -14.42
CA TRP A 468 -38.32 7.22 -15.15
C TRP A 468 -38.45 7.47 -16.65
N ILE A 469 -39.63 7.21 -17.22
CA ILE A 469 -39.92 7.48 -18.63
C ILE A 469 -39.84 8.99 -18.91
N ASP A 470 -40.32 9.84 -17.99
CA ASP A 470 -40.23 11.30 -18.15
C ASP A 470 -38.78 11.82 -18.06
N LEU A 471 -37.95 11.24 -17.18
CA LEU A 471 -36.52 11.53 -17.11
C LEU A 471 -35.76 11.09 -18.36
N GLU A 472 -36.08 9.90 -18.89
CA GLU A 472 -35.47 9.38 -20.11
C GLU A 472 -35.83 10.22 -21.34
N ASN A 473 -37.09 10.66 -21.42
CA ASN A 473 -37.54 11.60 -22.44
C ASN A 473 -36.83 12.96 -22.31
N LYS A 474 -36.70 13.50 -21.09
CA LYS A 474 -35.94 14.75 -20.84
C LYS A 474 -34.47 14.63 -21.20
N LEU A 475 -33.84 13.50 -20.91
CA LEU A 475 -32.43 13.25 -21.26
C LEU A 475 -32.25 13.15 -22.78
N THR A 476 -33.20 12.52 -23.47
CA THR A 476 -33.21 12.42 -24.94
C THR A 476 -33.42 13.79 -25.58
N GLU A 477 -34.32 14.61 -25.05
CA GLU A 477 -34.57 16.00 -25.47
C GLU A 477 -33.30 16.87 -25.30
N GLN A 478 -32.62 16.78 -24.15
CA GLN A 478 -31.38 17.52 -23.91
C GLN A 478 -30.23 17.07 -24.82
N SER A 479 -30.13 15.77 -25.10
CA SER A 479 -29.13 15.23 -26.03
C SER A 479 -29.34 15.76 -27.45
N LYS A 480 -30.60 15.86 -27.91
CA LYS A 480 -30.94 16.48 -29.20
C LYS A 480 -30.61 17.97 -29.23
N ARG A 481 -30.85 18.71 -28.14
CA ARG A 481 -30.47 20.13 -28.03
C ARG A 481 -28.96 20.34 -28.08
N LEU A 482 -28.18 19.48 -27.43
CA LEU A 482 -26.72 19.53 -27.50
C LEU A 482 -26.20 19.26 -28.92
N ALA A 483 -26.73 18.25 -29.60
CA ALA A 483 -26.36 17.97 -30.98
C ALA A 483 -26.67 19.15 -31.91
N HIS A 484 -27.83 19.80 -31.73
CA HIS A 484 -28.19 20.99 -32.51
C HIS A 484 -27.27 22.18 -32.23
N LEU A 485 -26.91 22.41 -30.96
CA LEU A 485 -25.96 23.47 -30.58
C LEU A 485 -24.56 23.21 -31.15
N GLU A 486 -24.09 21.96 -31.17
CA GLU A 486 -22.82 21.59 -31.80
C GLU A 486 -22.83 21.87 -33.31
N GLU A 487 -23.95 21.58 -33.98
CA GLU A 487 -24.10 21.85 -35.41
C GLU A 487 -24.19 23.35 -35.73
N MET A 488 -24.87 24.13 -34.88
CA MET A 488 -24.84 25.60 -34.93
C MET A 488 -23.42 26.14 -34.75
N LEU A 489 -22.67 25.61 -33.78
CA LEU A 489 -21.30 26.05 -33.52
C LEU A 489 -20.37 25.71 -34.69
N LYS A 490 -20.61 24.57 -35.36
CA LYS A 490 -19.89 24.14 -36.56
C LYS A 490 -20.20 25.04 -37.76
N THR A 491 -21.46 25.45 -37.93
CA THR A 491 -21.86 26.39 -38.99
C THR A 491 -21.35 27.80 -38.73
N THR A 492 -21.39 28.30 -37.49
CA THR A 492 -20.81 29.60 -37.11
C THR A 492 -19.29 29.64 -37.31
N LYS A 493 -18.57 28.56 -36.98
CA LYS A 493 -17.13 28.45 -37.26
C LYS A 493 -16.83 28.47 -38.76
N ARG A 494 -17.69 27.85 -39.57
CA ARG A 494 -17.55 27.83 -41.03
C ARG A 494 -17.84 29.20 -41.66
N SER A 495 -18.78 29.98 -41.12
CA SER A 495 -19.02 31.36 -41.57
C SER A 495 -17.94 32.35 -41.13
N LEU A 496 -17.28 32.10 -40.00
CA LEU A 496 -16.14 32.90 -39.55
C LEU A 496 -14.91 32.68 -40.43
N SER A 497 -14.63 31.43 -40.85
CA SER A 497 -13.49 31.17 -41.75
C SER A 497 -13.69 31.76 -43.14
N THR A 498 -14.93 31.85 -43.65
CA THR A 498 -15.20 32.47 -44.97
C THR A 498 -15.11 34.00 -44.96
N ASN A 499 -15.20 34.64 -43.79
CA ASN A 499 -15.05 36.11 -43.68
C ASN A 499 -13.58 36.54 -43.59
N ASP A 500 -12.69 35.66 -43.11
CA ASP A 500 -11.25 35.92 -43.11
C ASP A 500 -10.67 35.85 -44.54
N ASP A 501 -11.15 34.92 -45.37
CA ASP A 501 -10.76 34.81 -46.79
C ASP A 501 -11.24 36.01 -47.63
N ALA A 502 -12.37 36.64 -47.27
CA ALA A 502 -12.90 37.81 -47.99
C ALA A 502 -12.16 39.12 -47.63
N ASN A 503 -11.55 39.20 -46.44
CA ASN A 503 -10.73 40.35 -46.03
C ASN A 503 -9.31 40.29 -46.59
N ASP A 504 -8.77 39.10 -46.86
CA ASP A 504 -7.43 38.96 -47.44
C ASP A 504 -7.41 39.32 -48.94
N VAL A 505 -8.50 39.06 -49.66
CA VAL A 505 -8.65 39.44 -51.09
C VAL A 505 -8.84 40.96 -51.29
N LYS A 506 -9.35 41.69 -50.28
CA LYS A 506 -9.44 43.16 -50.34
C LYS A 506 -8.12 43.86 -50.01
N ARG A 507 -7.21 43.21 -49.28
CA ARG A 507 -5.89 43.77 -48.94
C ARG A 507 -4.88 43.61 -50.08
N ALA A 508 -5.07 42.64 -50.97
CA ALA A 508 -4.22 42.42 -52.14
C ALA A 508 -4.56 43.29 -53.37
N LYS A 509 -5.46 44.27 -53.26
CA LYS A 509 -5.84 45.19 -54.37
C LYS A 509 -5.54 46.67 -54.09
N THR A 510 -4.82 46.97 -53.02
CA THR A 510 -4.41 48.34 -52.66
C THR A 510 -2.94 48.40 -52.27
N ASP A 511 -2.08 47.75 -53.05
CA ASP A 511 -0.63 48.00 -53.11
C ASP A 511 -0.17 47.96 -54.57
#